data_AF-A0A2V9WRB8-F1
#
_entry.id   AF-A0A2V9WRB8-F1
#
_cell.length_a   1.000
_cell.length_b   1.000
_cell.length_c   1.000
_cell.angle_alpha   90.00
_cell.angle_beta   90.00
_cell.angle_gamma   90.00
#
_symmetry.space_group_name_H-M   'P 1'
#
loop_
_entity.id
_entity.type
_entity.pdbx_description
1 polymer ?
#
loop_
_entity_poly.entity_id
_entity_poly.type
_entity_poly.pdbx_seq_one_letter_code
_entity_poly.pdbx_strand_id
1 'polypeptide(L)'
;MGEGRIENLRPWAKGTSGNPGGRPRRDVLTEALKAQLASDDSDGRTFAEQIAAVRIKHALRGDVRAIREIADRTEGRPRQQFNIDASATFFGGLVPQPKRLPDGLGGTC
;
A
#
# COMPACT_ATOMS: atom_id res chain seq x y z
N MET A 1 25.25 -12.10 -1.09
CA MET A 1 24.65 -10.84 -0.59
C MET A 1 24.31 -10.02 -1.80
N GLY A 2 23.05 -9.69 -2.04
CA GLY A 2 22.65 -8.93 -3.24
C GLY A 2 22.97 -7.46 -3.05
N GLU A 3 24.00 -6.96 -3.74
CA GLU A 3 24.25 -5.52 -3.88
C GLU A 3 22.99 -4.89 -4.50
N GLY A 4 22.23 -4.11 -3.72
CA GLY A 4 21.16 -3.30 -4.28
C GLY A 4 21.74 -2.25 -5.25
N ARG A 5 20.95 -1.74 -6.20
CA ARG A 5 21.38 -0.61 -7.05
C ARG A 5 21.57 0.65 -6.21
N ILE A 6 22.79 0.86 -5.73
CA ILE A 6 23.18 2.01 -4.89
C ILE A 6 23.40 3.25 -5.74
N GLU A 7 23.64 3.07 -7.05
CA GLU A 7 24.07 4.13 -7.97
C GLU A 7 23.12 5.35 -8.02
N ASN A 8 21.83 5.17 -7.71
CA ASN A 8 20.81 6.22 -7.79
C ASN A 8 20.29 6.70 -6.42
N LEU A 9 20.81 6.17 -5.31
CA LEU A 9 20.34 6.53 -3.97
C LEU A 9 21.12 7.74 -3.45
N ARG A 10 20.52 8.94 -3.59
CA ARG A 10 20.98 10.15 -2.89
C ARG A 10 20.22 10.29 -1.58
N PRO A 11 20.88 10.21 -0.41
CA PRO A 11 20.23 10.44 0.88
C PRO A 11 19.59 11.83 0.92
N TRP A 12 18.39 11.92 1.48
CA TRP A 12 17.73 13.20 1.73
C TRP A 12 18.50 14.00 2.80
N ALA A 13 18.53 15.32 2.65
CA ALA A 13 19.18 16.19 3.62
C ALA A 13 18.52 16.03 4.99
N LYS A 14 19.31 15.86 6.06
CA LYS A 14 18.80 15.66 7.42
C LYS A 14 17.84 16.80 7.80
N GLY A 15 16.61 16.46 8.16
CA GLY A 15 15.53 17.41 8.46
C GLY A 15 14.58 17.71 7.29
N THR A 16 14.86 17.20 6.09
CA THR A 16 14.03 17.41 4.89
C THR A 16 13.21 16.18 4.56
N SER A 17 11.89 16.31 4.52
CA SER A 17 11.01 15.24 4.02
C SER A 17 11.23 15.02 2.53
N GLY A 18 11.43 13.77 2.10
CA GLY A 18 11.45 13.39 0.68
C GLY A 18 10.11 13.56 -0.03
N ASN A 19 9.03 13.80 0.73
CA ASN A 19 7.72 14.15 0.23
C ASN A 19 7.31 15.53 0.76
N PRO A 20 7.72 16.62 0.10
CA PRO A 20 7.39 17.99 0.53
C PRO A 20 5.90 18.31 0.38
N GLY A 21 5.19 17.65 -0.55
CA GLY A 21 3.74 17.76 -0.71
C GLY A 21 2.93 17.03 0.36
N GLY A 22 3.60 16.31 1.27
CA GLY A 22 2.95 15.53 2.32
C GLY A 22 2.06 14.41 1.77
N ARG A 23 1.24 13.84 2.65
CA ARG A 23 0.27 12.81 2.25
C ARG A 23 -0.74 13.44 1.28
N PRO A 24 -0.93 12.88 0.06
CA PRO A 24 -1.86 13.43 -0.92
C PRO A 24 -3.27 13.62 -0.34
N ARG A 25 -3.90 14.78 -0.57
CA ARG A 25 -5.19 15.22 0.01
C ARG A 25 -6.45 14.47 -0.48
N ARG A 26 -6.34 13.24 -0.96
CA ARG A 26 -7.41 12.50 -1.67
C ARG A 26 -8.41 11.80 -0.74
N ASP A 27 -8.22 11.92 0.56
CA ASP A 27 -8.86 11.12 1.59
C ASP A 27 -10.21 11.69 2.05
N VAL A 28 -11.05 12.19 1.13
CA VAL A 28 -12.33 12.87 1.46
C VAL A 28 -13.22 12.00 2.35
N LEU A 29 -13.28 10.69 2.04
CA LEU A 29 -14.03 9.74 2.85
C LEU A 29 -13.42 9.56 4.24
N THR A 30 -12.10 9.46 4.36
CA THR A 30 -11.42 9.33 5.66
C THR A 30 -11.67 10.55 6.53
N GLU A 31 -11.64 11.76 5.96
CA GLU A 31 -11.90 12.99 6.70
C GLU A 31 -13.36 13.09 7.14
N ALA A 32 -14.31 12.73 6.26
CA ALA A 32 -15.72 12.65 6.64
C ALA A 32 -15.97 11.62 7.76
N LEU A 33 -15.33 10.45 7.67
CA LEU A 33 -15.43 9.42 8.72
C LEU A 33 -14.83 9.89 10.03
N LYS A 34 -13.66 10.55 10.02
CA LYS A 34 -13.06 11.12 11.24
C LYS A 34 -13.99 12.16 11.88
N ALA A 35 -14.58 13.05 11.08
CA ALA A 35 -15.50 14.07 11.58
C ALA A 35 -16.73 13.44 12.25
N GLN A 36 -17.33 12.42 11.62
CA GLN A 36 -18.48 11.69 12.18
C GLN A 36 -18.09 10.89 13.42
N LEU A 37 -16.94 10.21 13.42
CA LEU A 37 -16.48 9.46 14.58
C LEU A 37 -16.21 10.34 15.80
N ALA A 38 -15.83 11.60 15.58
CA ALA A 38 -15.56 12.58 16.63
C ALA A 38 -16.79 13.36 17.09
N SER A 39 -17.92 13.29 16.38
CA SER A 39 -19.15 13.96 16.81
C SER A 39 -19.87 13.19 17.89
N ASP A 40 -20.51 13.93 18.80
CA ASP A 40 -21.30 13.40 19.91
C ASP A 40 -22.75 13.14 19.50
N ASP A 41 -23.33 12.10 20.08
CA ASP A 41 -24.76 11.83 20.02
C ASP A 41 -25.52 12.63 21.10
N SER A 42 -26.86 12.57 21.10
CA SER A 42 -27.72 13.26 22.09
C SER A 42 -27.39 12.91 23.54
N ASP A 43 -26.78 11.74 23.77
CA ASP A 43 -26.34 11.24 25.07
C ASP A 43 -24.94 11.72 25.47
N GLY A 44 -24.27 12.55 24.66
CA GLY A 44 -22.92 13.05 24.93
C GLY A 44 -21.81 12.01 24.76
N ARG A 45 -22.07 10.93 24.00
CA ARG A 45 -21.08 9.91 23.64
C ARG A 45 -20.70 10.04 22.18
N THR A 46 -19.41 9.92 21.88
CA THR A 46 -18.93 9.96 20.49
C THR A 46 -19.39 8.72 19.73
N PHE A 47 -19.63 8.84 18.42
CA PHE A 47 -19.94 7.66 17.60
C PHE A 47 -18.81 6.62 17.62
N ALA A 48 -17.55 7.05 17.80
CA ALA A 48 -16.42 6.14 17.97
C ALA A 48 -16.59 5.22 19.20
N GLU A 49 -16.98 5.76 20.35
CA GLU A 49 -17.22 4.99 21.57
C GLU A 49 -18.38 4.01 21.40
N GLN A 50 -19.45 4.44 20.73
CA GLN A 50 -20.60 3.59 20.48
C GLN A 50 -20.24 2.39 19.59
N ILE A 51 -19.50 2.64 18.50
CA ILE A 51 -19.02 1.57 17.60
C ILE A 51 -18.08 0.62 18.33
N ALA A 52 -17.19 1.12 19.19
CA ALA A 52 -16.33 0.28 20.01
C ALA A 52 -17.14 -0.61 20.96
N ALA A 53 -18.15 -0.05 21.64
CA ALA A 53 -19.01 -0.80 22.54
C ALA A 53 -19.81 -1.90 21.81
N VAL A 54 -20.35 -1.59 20.62
CA VAL A 54 -21.02 -2.59 19.78
C VAL A 54 -20.05 -3.70 19.40
N ARG A 55 -18.85 -3.36 18.95
CA ARG A 55 -17.84 -4.35 18.53
C ARG A 55 -17.42 -5.28 19.66
N ILE A 56 -17.27 -4.77 20.88
CA ILE A 56 -17.02 -5.60 22.07
C ILE A 56 -18.20 -6.56 22.32
N LYS A 57 -19.45 -6.08 22.23
CA LYS A 57 -20.63 -6.94 22.39
C LYS A 57 -20.69 -8.06 21.35
N HIS A 58 -20.29 -7.80 20.10
CA HIS A 58 -20.18 -8.82 19.06
C HIS A 58 -19.09 -9.85 19.39
N ALA A 59 -17.91 -9.39 19.82
CA ALA A 59 -16.84 -10.27 20.24
C ALA A 59 -17.24 -11.18 21.41
N LEU A 60 -17.95 -10.64 22.42
CA LEU A 60 -18.47 -11.42 23.55
C LEU A 60 -19.49 -12.50 23.14
N ARG A 61 -20.17 -12.33 22.01
CA ARG A 61 -21.07 -13.34 21.43
C ARG A 61 -20.35 -14.42 20.62
N GLY A 62 -19.02 -14.35 20.52
CA GLY A 62 -18.22 -15.31 19.75
C GLY A 62 -17.97 -14.92 18.30
N ASP A 63 -18.20 -13.66 17.90
CA ASP A 63 -17.81 -13.20 16.57
C ASP A 63 -16.26 -13.13 16.46
N VAL A 64 -15.69 -14.15 15.82
CA VAL A 64 -14.24 -14.30 15.64
C VAL A 64 -13.64 -13.13 14.84
N ARG A 65 -14.40 -12.50 13.94
CA ARG A 65 -13.90 -11.34 13.17
C ARG A 65 -13.76 -10.13 14.08
N ALA A 66 -14.75 -9.88 14.94
CA ALA A 66 -14.70 -8.81 15.92
C ALA A 66 -13.57 -9.03 16.93
N ILE A 67 -13.39 -10.25 17.43
CA ILE A 67 -12.28 -10.62 18.34
C ILE A 67 -10.93 -10.34 17.68
N ARG A 68 -10.73 -10.81 16.44
CA ARG A 68 -9.49 -10.57 15.70
C ARG A 68 -9.23 -9.09 15.46
N GLU A 69 -10.25 -8.33 15.08
CA GLU A 69 -10.08 -6.90 14.82
C GLU A 69 -9.71 -6.14 16.10
N ILE A 70 -10.27 -6.52 17.25
CA ILE A 70 -9.89 -5.94 18.55
C ILE A 70 -8.42 -6.26 18.84
N ALA A 71 -8.02 -7.53 18.77
CA ALA A 71 -6.64 -7.97 19.03
C ALA A 71 -5.64 -7.26 18.10
N ASP A 72 -5.92 -7.19 16.80
CA ASP A 72 -5.09 -6.51 15.81
C ASP A 72 -4.86 -5.02 16.12
N ARG A 73 -5.83 -4.36 16.79
CA ARG A 73 -5.78 -2.93 17.13
C ARG A 73 -5.15 -2.66 18.49
N THR A 74 -5.29 -3.57 19.45
CA THR A 74 -4.76 -3.42 20.81
C THR A 74 -3.36 -3.99 20.97
N GLU A 75 -3.07 -5.13 20.33
CA GLU A 75 -1.80 -5.84 20.44
C GLU A 75 -0.93 -5.68 19.18
N GLY A 76 -1.53 -5.20 18.08
CA GLY A 76 -0.87 -5.07 16.79
C GLY A 76 -0.95 -6.37 15.97
N ARG A 77 -0.71 -6.24 14.66
CA ARG A 77 -0.66 -7.40 13.77
C ARG A 77 0.72 -8.04 13.77
N PRO A 78 0.82 -9.38 13.77
CA PRO A 78 2.08 -10.05 13.54
C PRO A 78 2.65 -9.66 12.17
N ARG A 79 3.98 -9.64 12.06
CA ARG A 79 4.66 -9.29 10.82
C ARG A 79 4.25 -10.26 9.71
N GLN A 80 3.66 -9.71 8.64
CA GLN A 80 3.34 -10.49 7.45
C GLN A 80 4.64 -10.92 6.76
N GLN A 81 4.86 -12.24 6.67
CA GLN A 81 5.94 -12.80 5.85
C GLN A 81 5.43 -12.97 4.41
N PHE A 82 6.28 -12.61 3.45
CA PHE A 82 6.04 -12.84 2.03
C PHE A 82 7.14 -13.77 1.52
N ASN A 83 6.75 -14.93 0.99
CA ASN A 83 7.64 -15.76 0.21
C ASN A 83 7.61 -15.24 -1.23
N ILE A 84 8.73 -14.70 -1.69
CA ILE A 84 8.88 -14.25 -3.07
C ILE A 84 9.43 -15.44 -3.85
N ASP A 85 8.55 -16.18 -4.50
CA ASP A 85 8.94 -17.25 -5.42
C ASP A 85 9.33 -16.62 -6.77
N ALA A 86 10.63 -16.52 -7.03
CA ALA A 86 11.19 -15.93 -8.23
C ALA A 86 11.10 -16.87 -9.46
N SER A 87 9.95 -17.52 -9.69
CA SER A 87 9.67 -18.20 -10.96
C SER A 87 9.06 -17.20 -11.94
N ALA A 88 9.94 -16.47 -12.62
CA ALA A 88 9.57 -15.52 -13.66
C ALA A 88 8.83 -16.22 -14.82
N THR A 89 7.65 -15.72 -15.18
CA THR A 89 7.08 -15.92 -16.52
C THR A 89 7.05 -14.56 -17.19
N PHE A 90 8.08 -14.27 -17.99
CA PHE A 90 8.09 -13.14 -18.92
C PHE A 90 7.02 -13.37 -19.99
N PHE A 91 5.77 -12.97 -19.72
CA PHE A 91 4.74 -12.87 -20.76
C PHE A 91 4.95 -11.55 -21.51
N GLY A 92 5.40 -11.65 -22.77
CA GLY A 92 5.54 -10.51 -23.66
C GLY A 92 6.94 -10.32 -24.19
N GLY A 93 7.47 -11.32 -24.90
CA GLY A 93 8.64 -11.14 -25.75
C GLY A 93 8.30 -10.20 -26.91
N LEU A 94 8.66 -8.93 -26.79
CA LEU A 94 8.98 -8.11 -27.95
C LEU A 94 10.48 -8.32 -28.21
N VAL A 95 10.81 -9.33 -29.03
CA VAL A 95 12.15 -9.41 -29.62
C VAL A 95 12.31 -8.16 -30.48
N PRO A 96 13.24 -7.23 -30.16
CA PRO A 96 13.49 -6.12 -31.06
C PRO A 96 14.05 -6.69 -32.37
N GLN A 97 13.29 -6.58 -33.45
CA GLN A 97 13.76 -6.97 -34.77
C GLN A 97 15.00 -6.14 -35.09
N PRO A 98 16.13 -6.76 -35.51
CA PRO A 98 17.27 -6.00 -35.97
C PRO A 98 16.82 -5.17 -37.19
N LYS A 99 17.12 -3.88 -37.16
CA LYS A 99 16.81 -2.95 -38.25
C LYS A 99 17.44 -3.51 -39.53
N ARG A 100 16.61 -3.80 -40.54
CA ARG A 100 17.07 -4.29 -41.85
C ARG A 100 18.15 -3.34 -42.38
N LEU A 101 19.37 -3.87 -42.53
CA LEU A 101 20.48 -3.16 -43.17
C LEU A 101 20.06 -2.87 -44.63
N PRO A 102 20.31 -1.69 -45.20
CA PRO A 102 19.94 -1.42 -46.57
C PRO A 102 20.65 -2.41 -47.51
N ASP A 103 19.87 -3.06 -48.36
CA ASP A 103 20.36 -3.95 -49.42
C ASP A 103 21.16 -3.11 -50.42
N GLY A 104 22.45 -2.95 -50.15
CA GLY A 104 23.42 -2.38 -51.06
C GLY A 104 24.13 -3.49 -51.82
N LEU A 105 24.18 -3.32 -53.14
CA LEU A 105 24.97 -4.07 -54.14
C LEU A 105 24.29 -5.29 -54.78
N GLY A 106 23.21 -5.03 -55.52
CA GLY A 106 22.86 -5.81 -56.71
C GLY A 106 23.47 -5.14 -57.95
N GLY A 107 24.56 -5.70 -58.47
CA GLY A 107 25.18 -5.24 -59.72
C GLY A 107 24.39 -5.64 -60.95
N THR A 108 24.49 -4.82 -61.99
CA THR A 108 24.27 -5.21 -63.39
C THR A 108 25.21 -4.41 -64.29
N CYS A 109 25.90 -5.14 -65.19
CA CYS A 109 26.75 -4.73 -66.33
C CYS A 109 28.02 -3.93 -66.05
#